data_AF-A0A2V5QN82-F1
#
_entry.id   AF-A0A2V5QN82-F1
#
_cell.length_a   1.000
_cell.length_b   1.000
_cell.length_c   1.000
_cell.angle_alpha   90.00
_cell.angle_beta   90.00
_cell.angle_gamma   90.00
#
_symmetry.space_group_name_H-M   'P 1'
#
loop_
_entity.id
_entity.type
_entity.pdbx_description
1 polymer ?
#
loop_
_entity_poly.entity_id
_entity_poly.type
_entity_poly.pdbx_seq_one_letter_code
_entity_poly.pdbx_strand_id
1 'polypeptide(L)' 'MMQTLTQSDYPGRWWMMLPDERIECRLCPRFCKLHEGQRGFCFVRQRVGDGMVLTTYGRSSGFCVDPIEKKPL' A
#
# COMPACT_ATOMS: atom_id res chain seq x y z
N MET A 1 16.09 -17.28 -11.04
CA MET A 1 14.65 -17.29 -11.39
C MET A 1 14.07 -15.95 -11.00
N MET A 2 13.66 -15.12 -11.97
CA MET A 2 13.02 -13.83 -11.68
C MET A 2 11.58 -14.13 -11.24
N GLN A 3 11.30 -13.98 -9.94
CA GLN A 3 9.95 -14.14 -9.42
C GLN A 3 9.07 -13.02 -9.98
N THR A 4 8.02 -13.39 -10.72
CA THR A 4 6.99 -12.44 -11.15
C THR A 4 6.24 -11.96 -9.92
N LEU A 5 6.57 -10.75 -9.47
CA LEU A 5 6.00 -10.22 -8.23
C LEU A 5 4.55 -9.79 -8.45
N THR A 6 3.60 -10.60 -7.98
CA THR A 6 2.17 -10.27 -8.03
C THR A 6 1.83 -9.06 -7.16
N GLN A 7 0.95 -8.21 -7.66
CA GLN A 7 0.41 -7.06 -6.91
C GLN A 7 -0.62 -7.58 -5.89
N SER A 8 -0.54 -7.13 -4.64
CA SER A 8 -1.52 -7.51 -3.61
C SER A 8 -2.79 -6.67 -3.72
N ASP A 9 -3.93 -7.26 -3.37
CA ASP A 9 -5.27 -6.66 -3.31
C ASP A 9 -5.81 -6.62 -1.86
N TYR A 10 -4.93 -6.74 -0.86
CA TYR A 10 -5.34 -6.78 0.54
C TYR A 10 -6.17 -5.55 0.92
N PRO A 11 -7.33 -5.72 1.60
CA PRO A 11 -8.26 -4.63 1.87
C PRO A 11 -7.63 -3.53 2.72
N GLY A 12 -7.66 -2.31 2.20
CA GLY A 12 -7.26 -1.09 2.88
C GLY A 12 -8.36 -0.57 3.80
N ARG A 13 -7.97 -0.09 4.99
CA ARG A 13 -8.86 0.57 5.96
C ARG A 13 -8.73 2.10 5.92
N TRP A 14 -9.55 2.83 6.67
CA TRP A 14 -9.45 4.28 6.87
C TRP A 14 -9.60 5.10 5.58
N TRP A 15 -10.75 4.93 4.94
CA TRP A 15 -11.17 5.69 3.76
C TRP A 15 -12.69 5.86 3.78
N MET A 16 -13.21 6.72 2.92
CA MET A 16 -14.65 6.88 2.72
C MET A 16 -14.97 7.10 1.24
N MET A 17 -16.17 6.69 0.82
CA MET A 17 -16.74 7.10 -0.46
C MET A 17 -17.20 8.55 -0.36
N LEU A 18 -16.86 9.34 -1.37
CA LEU A 18 -17.35 10.69 -1.57
C LEU A 18 -18.60 10.66 -2.49
N PRO A 19 -19.45 11.70 -2.44
CA PRO A 19 -20.66 11.80 -3.28
C PRO A 19 -20.37 11.85 -4.79
N ASP A 20 -19.15 12.22 -5.18
CA ASP A 20 -18.67 12.26 -6.57
C ASP A 20 -17.99 10.96 -6.99
N GLU A 21 -18.32 9.87 -6.30
CA GLU A 21 -17.83 8.50 -6.51
C GLU A 21 -16.32 8.34 -6.31
N ARG A 22 -15.59 9.31 -5.75
CA ARG A 22 -14.17 9.15 -5.42
C ARG A 22 -13.98 8.51 -4.03
N ILE A 23 -12.85 7.85 -3.83
CA ILE A 23 -12.44 7.42 -2.48
C ILE A 23 -11.52 8.47 -1.87
N GLU A 24 -11.85 8.97 -0.67
CA GLU A 24 -10.94 9.76 0.15
C GLU A 24 -10.20 8.87 1.14
N CYS A 25 -8.88 8.72 0.97
CA CYS A 25 -8.00 8.02 1.91
C CYS A 25 -7.67 8.94 3.10
N ARG A 26 -8.00 8.52 4.32
CA ARG A 26 -7.80 9.31 5.55
C ARG A 26 -6.69 8.79 6.46
N LEU A 27 -5.85 7.88 5.96
CA LEU A 27 -4.76 7.28 6.75
C LEU A 27 -3.61 8.27 7.04
N CYS A 28 -3.33 9.18 6.10
CA CYS A 28 -2.23 10.13 6.22
C CYS A 28 -2.75 11.55 5.98
N PRO A 29 -2.01 12.60 6.39
CA PRO A 29 -2.50 13.99 6.36
C PRO A 29 -2.71 14.55 4.95
N ARG A 30 -2.49 13.76 3.89
CA ARG A 30 -2.69 14.18 2.50
C ARG A 30 -4.12 14.06 2.00
N PHE A 31 -4.96 13.26 2.66
CA PHE A 31 -6.37 13.08 2.29
C PHE A 31 -6.60 12.85 0.78
N CYS A 32 -5.84 11.92 0.19
CA CYS A 32 -5.86 11.69 -1.26
C CYS A 32 -7.27 11.29 -1.72
N LYS A 33 -7.80 11.97 -2.74
CA LYS A 33 -9.09 11.68 -3.39
C LYS A 33 -8.82 10.91 -4.69
N LEU A 34 -9.21 9.64 -4.75
CA LEU A 34 -8.82 8.71 -5.79
C LEU A 34 -9.97 8.39 -6.75
N HIS A 35 -9.71 8.56 -8.04
CA HIS A 35 -10.50 7.99 -9.12
C HIS A 35 -10.31 6.47 -9.19
N GLU A 36 -11.20 5.78 -9.92
CA GLU A 36 -11.09 4.35 -10.15
C GLU A 36 -9.73 3.99 -10.78
N GLY A 37 -9.08 2.95 -10.25
CA GLY A 37 -7.73 2.55 -10.65
C GLY A 37 -6.59 3.47 -10.18
N GLN A 38 -6.88 4.63 -9.59
CA GLN A 38 -5.85 5.59 -9.19
C GLN A 38 -5.14 5.15 -7.90
N ARG A 39 -3.82 5.37 -7.86
CA ARG A 39 -3.00 5.22 -6.66
C ARG A 39 -2.89 6.53 -5.89
N GLY A 40 -2.86 6.41 -4.56
CA GLY A 40 -2.51 7.52 -3.69
C GLY A 40 -1.06 7.95 -3.86
N PHE A 41 -0.74 9.12 -3.29
CA PHE A 41 0.61 9.68 -3.34
C PHE A 41 1.68 8.76 -2.74
N CYS A 42 1.29 7.87 -1.81
CA CYS A 42 2.20 6.88 -1.23
C CYS A 42 2.50 5.70 -2.17
N PHE A 43 1.84 5.59 -3.32
CA PHE A 43 1.94 4.50 -4.32
C PHE A 43 1.54 3.09 -3.84
N VAL A 44 1.40 2.88 -2.53
CA VAL A 44 1.06 1.57 -1.92
C VAL A 44 -0.44 1.38 -1.68
N ARG A 45 -1.24 2.44 -1.83
CA ARG A 45 -2.71 2.39 -1.72
C ARG A 45 -3.35 2.73 -3.05
N GLN A 46 -4.31 1.93 -3.48
CA GLN A 46 -5.01 2.09 -4.74
C GLN A 46 -6.51 1.97 -4.53
N ARG A 47 -7.30 2.72 -5.30
CA ARG A 47 -8.72 2.43 -5.46
C ARG A 47 -8.92 1.33 -6.51
N VAL A 48 -9.66 0.29 -6.14
CA VAL A 48 -10.07 -0.80 -7.03
C VAL A 48 -11.54 -1.11 -6.75
N GLY A 49 -12.40 -0.85 -7.72
CA GLY A 49 -13.85 -0.86 -7.57
C GLY A 49 -14.32 0.11 -6.48
N ASP A 50 -15.23 -0.38 -5.64
CA ASP A 50 -15.82 0.38 -4.53
C ASP A 50 -14.97 0.33 -3.26
N GLY A 51 -13.68 0.02 -3.38
CA GLY A 51 -12.79 -0.21 -2.24
C GLY A 51 -11.38 0.33 -2.42
N MET A 52 -10.69 0.41 -1.28
CA MET A 52 -9.25 0.67 -1.23
C MET A 52 -8.49 -0.62 -0.98
N VAL A 53 -7.37 -0.82 -1.69
CA VAL A 53 -6.47 -1.97 -1.50
C VAL A 53 -5.04 -1.53 -1.22
N LEU A 54 -4.26 -2.40 -0.58
CA LEU A 54 -2.83 -2.26 -0.35
C LEU A 54 -2.04 -3.05 -1.40
N THR A 55 -1.38 -2.35 -2.31
CA THR A 55 -0.71 -2.96 -3.47
C THR A 55 0.58 -3.70 -3.14
N THR A 56 1.11 -3.47 -1.93
CA THR A 56 2.38 -4.02 -1.45
C THR A 56 2.25 -4.79 -0.14
N TYR A 57 1.03 -5.15 0.28
CA TYR A 57 0.86 -5.95 1.51
C TYR A 57 1.63 -7.27 1.39
N GLY A 58 2.29 -7.67 2.49
CA GLY A 58 3.14 -8.87 2.52
C GLY A 58 4.48 -8.74 1.79
N ARG A 59 4.81 -7.57 1.20
CA ARG A 59 6.10 -7.33 0.53
C ARG A 59 7.03 -6.58 1.47
N SER A 60 8.28 -7.05 1.57
CA SER A 60 9.31 -6.34 2.33
C SER A 60 9.64 -5.02 1.65
N SER A 61 9.60 -3.91 2.40
CA SER A 61 9.90 -2.56 1.92
C SER A 61 11.39 -2.20 2.00
N GLY A 62 12.21 -3.10 2.55
CA GLY A 62 13.65 -2.91 2.70
C GLY A 62 14.21 -3.97 3.64
N PHE A 63 15.15 -4.78 3.15
CA PHE A 63 15.86 -5.76 3.96
C PHE A 63 17.30 -5.27 4.10
N CYS A 64 17.65 -4.70 5.26
CA CYS A 64 19.03 -4.47 5.62
C CYS A 64 19.58 -5.75 6.23
N VAL A 65 20.32 -6.52 5.43
CA VAL A 65 21.10 -7.66 5.92
C VAL A 65 22.36 -7.10 6.56
N ASP A 66 22.29 -6.75 7.84
CA ASP A 66 23.49 -6.50 8.62
C ASP A 66 23.99 -7.87 9.14
N PRO A 67 25.24 -8.27 8.89
CA PRO A 67 25.79 -9.47 9.53
C PRO A 67 25.69 -9.32 11.05
N ILE A 68 25.04 -10.28 11.71
CA ILE A 68 25.07 -10.34 13.17
C ILE A 68 26.51 -10.67 13.58
N GLU A 69 27.25 -9.69 14.12
CA GLU A 69 28.53 -9.99 14.73
C GLU A 69 28.25 -10.70 16.05
N LYS A 70 28.43 -12.02 16.06
CA LYS A 70 28.37 -12.78 17.31
C LYS A 70 29.51 -12.26 18.18
N LYS A 71 29.17 -11.54 19.25
CA LYS A 71 30.14 -11.12 20.25
C LYS A 71 30.95 -12.35 20.68
N PRO A 72 32.28 -12.35 20.53
CA PRO A 72 33.09 -13.49 20.91
C PRO A 72 32.92 -13.70 22.42
N LEU A 73 32.69 -14.96 22.79
CA LEU A 73 32.78 -15.42 24.17
C LEU A 73 34.25 -15.39 24.61
#